data_AF-A0A2I4AKV3-F1
#
_entry.id   AF-A0A2I4AKV3-F1
#
_cell.length_a   1.000
_cell.length_b   1.000
_cell.length_c   1.000
_cell.angle_alpha   90.00
_cell.angle_beta   90.00
_cell.angle_gamma   90.00
#
_symmetry.space_group_name_H-M   'P 1'
#
loop_
_entity.id
_entity.type
_entity.pdbx_description
1 polymer ?
#
loop_
_entity_poly.entity_id
_entity_poly.type
_entity_poly.pdbx_seq_one_letter_code
_entity_poly.pdbx_strand_id
1 'polypeptide(L)'
;DYKGVIVPGRWNYTLFMKAYIDDGCTRLVDSNTPIKLNQQVWMKLITKGLDEDLLVLVTDHCWATDQPSPSAVNKYDLILDGCPADPTAVTKENGKETYNSFAFNMFEFTRGSNEIYLHCKVHLCVKSTNKCEPICPVKRRRRSVRFQHDSPGLISMGWSS
;
A
#
# COMPACT_ATOMS: atom_id res chain seq x y z
N ASP A 1 22.05 26.45 3.73
CA ASP A 1 20.98 25.55 4.16
C ASP A 1 19.61 26.17 3.95
N TYR A 2 19.07 26.04 2.75
CA TYR A 2 17.68 26.40 2.49
C TYR A 2 16.80 25.27 3.03
N LYS A 3 16.26 25.44 4.24
CA LYS A 3 15.14 24.61 4.69
C LYS A 3 13.92 25.08 3.90
N GLY A 4 13.49 24.28 2.91
CA GLY A 4 12.32 24.57 2.10
C GLY A 4 11.14 24.99 2.96
N VAL A 5 10.55 26.13 2.66
CA VAL A 5 9.37 26.63 3.37
C VAL A 5 8.22 25.69 3.02
N ILE A 6 7.74 24.93 4.01
CA ILE A 6 6.50 24.15 3.85
C ILE A 6 5.36 25.16 3.86
N VAL A 7 4.84 25.47 2.68
CA VAL A 7 3.66 26.34 2.56
C VAL A 7 2.43 25.48 2.91
N PRO A 8 1.67 25.82 3.97
CA PRO A 8 0.42 25.14 4.24
C PRO A 8 -0.52 25.35 3.05
N GLY A 9 -0.91 24.26 2.40
CA GLY A 9 -1.66 24.30 1.14
C GLY A 9 -2.07 22.90 0.68
N ARG A 10 -2.88 22.86 -0.38
CA ARG A 10 -3.28 21.61 -1.01
C ARG A 10 -2.16 21.11 -1.92
N TRP A 11 -1.71 19.89 -1.70
CA TRP A 11 -0.76 19.21 -2.58
C TRP A 11 -1.51 18.47 -3.68
N ASN A 12 -1.11 18.71 -4.93
CA ASN A 12 -1.63 17.96 -6.07
C ASN A 12 -0.60 16.91 -6.48
N TYR A 13 -1.00 15.65 -6.42
CA TYR A 13 -0.17 14.53 -6.83
C TYR A 13 -1.03 13.45 -7.49
N THR A 14 -0.40 12.65 -8.32
CA THR A 14 -1.05 11.47 -8.93
C THR A 14 -0.50 10.21 -8.27
N LEU A 15 -1.39 9.36 -7.77
CA LEU A 15 -1.05 8.07 -7.19
C LEU A 15 -1.29 6.95 -8.21
N PHE A 16 -0.32 6.05 -8.33
CA PHE A 16 -0.42 4.84 -9.15
C PHE A 16 -0.20 3.61 -8.28
N MET A 17 -0.91 2.53 -8.59
CA MET A 17 -0.67 1.20 -8.04
C MET A 17 -0.43 0.23 -9.19
N LYS A 18 0.66 -0.53 -9.12
CA LYS A 18 1.10 -1.46 -10.16
C LYS A 18 1.51 -2.79 -9.54
N ALA A 19 1.19 -3.90 -10.22
CA ALA A 19 1.57 -5.24 -9.81
C ALA A 19 2.77 -5.75 -10.63
N TYR A 20 3.62 -6.56 -10.01
CA TYR A 20 4.85 -7.11 -10.57
C TYR A 20 5.06 -8.54 -10.10
N ILE A 21 5.82 -9.33 -10.86
CA ILE A 21 6.15 -10.73 -10.53
C ILE A 21 7.57 -10.91 -9.98
N ASP A 22 8.29 -9.82 -9.76
CA ASP A 22 9.67 -9.79 -9.24
C ASP A 22 9.85 -8.68 -8.19
N ASP A 23 10.81 -8.89 -7.30
CA ASP A 23 11.06 -8.01 -6.16
C ASP A 23 11.71 -6.67 -6.52
N GLY A 24 12.31 -6.60 -7.72
CA GLY A 24 12.82 -5.38 -8.33
C GLY A 24 11.72 -4.50 -8.94
N CYS A 25 10.48 -4.99 -8.99
CA CYS A 25 9.36 -4.32 -9.66
C CYS A 25 9.68 -3.95 -11.12
N THR A 26 10.23 -4.90 -11.88
CA THR A 26 10.66 -4.70 -13.28
C THR A 26 9.73 -5.37 -14.30
N ARG A 27 9.15 -6.52 -13.94
CA ARG A 27 8.26 -7.34 -14.78
C ARG A 27 6.82 -7.11 -14.35
N LEU A 28 6.14 -6.23 -15.09
CA LEU A 28 4.77 -5.84 -14.83
C LEU A 28 3.80 -7.02 -15.00
N VAL A 29 2.80 -7.09 -14.13
CA VAL A 29 1.59 -7.89 -14.35
C VAL A 29 0.66 -7.12 -15.29
N ASP A 30 0.33 -7.73 -16.41
CA ASP A 30 -0.64 -7.23 -17.38
C ASP A 30 -1.84 -8.18 -17.53
N SER A 31 -2.74 -7.88 -18.47
CA SER A 31 -3.94 -8.70 -18.73
C SER A 31 -3.65 -10.13 -19.18
N ASN A 32 -2.42 -10.42 -19.63
CA ASN A 32 -2.02 -11.72 -20.15
C ASN A 32 -1.11 -12.47 -19.18
N THR A 33 -0.82 -11.89 -18.01
CA THR A 33 0.10 -12.48 -17.04
C THR A 33 -0.68 -13.42 -16.11
N PRO A 34 -0.55 -14.76 -16.24
CA PRO A 34 -1.26 -15.67 -15.36
C PRO A 34 -0.66 -15.59 -13.95
N ILE A 35 -1.48 -15.24 -12.96
CA ILE A 35 -1.10 -15.25 -11.54
C ILE A 35 -1.62 -16.56 -10.93
N LYS A 36 -0.71 -17.39 -10.43
CA LYS A 36 -1.09 -18.65 -9.79
C LYS A 36 -1.31 -18.46 -8.29
N LEU A 37 -2.14 -19.30 -7.68
CA LEU A 37 -2.21 -19.39 -6.23
C LEU A 37 -0.82 -19.64 -5.63
N ASN A 38 -0.57 -19.04 -4.48
CA ASN A 38 0.70 -19.05 -3.76
C ASN A 38 1.90 -18.45 -4.54
N GLN A 39 1.68 -17.83 -5.69
CA GLN A 39 2.70 -17.03 -6.37
C GLN A 39 2.86 -15.69 -5.66
N GLN A 40 4.09 -15.29 -5.37
CA GLN A 40 4.34 -13.97 -4.79
C GLN A 40 4.11 -12.88 -5.84
N VAL A 41 3.31 -11.89 -5.48
CA VAL A 41 3.03 -10.70 -6.29
C VAL A 41 3.52 -9.47 -5.55
N TRP A 42 4.25 -8.61 -6.25
CA TRP A 42 4.78 -7.36 -5.74
C TRP A 42 3.92 -6.19 -6.17
N MET A 43 3.40 -5.45 -5.20
CA MET A 43 2.62 -4.23 -5.39
C MET A 43 3.52 -3.03 -5.18
N LYS A 44 3.59 -2.13 -6.16
CA LYS A 44 4.27 -0.84 -6.05
C LYS A 44 3.25 0.29 -6.07
N LEU A 45 3.27 1.12 -5.03
CA LEU A 45 2.55 2.37 -4.97
C LEU A 45 3.54 3.50 -5.21
N ILE A 46 3.26 4.38 -6.16
CA ILE A 46 4.16 5.46 -6.54
C ILE A 46 3.37 6.74 -6.81
N THR A 47 3.89 7.84 -6.30
CA THR A 47 3.34 9.17 -6.57
C THR A 47 4.12 9.89 -7.67
N LYS A 48 3.47 10.82 -8.37
CA LYS A 48 4.09 11.79 -9.26
C LYS A 48 3.67 13.21 -8.87
N GLY A 49 4.61 14.15 -8.97
CA GLY A 49 4.37 15.56 -8.66
C GLY A 49 4.58 15.96 -7.20
N LEU A 50 5.18 15.08 -6.39
CA LEU A 50 5.62 15.41 -5.03
C LEU A 50 7.07 15.87 -5.00
N ASP A 51 7.38 16.72 -4.02
CA ASP A 51 8.75 17.04 -3.63
C ASP A 51 9.29 15.92 -2.73
N GLU A 52 10.24 15.14 -3.25
CA GLU A 52 10.77 13.95 -2.59
C GLU A 52 11.66 14.29 -1.38
N ASP A 53 12.17 15.53 -1.29
CA ASP A 53 12.97 15.99 -0.15
C ASP A 53 12.08 16.36 1.05
N LEU A 54 10.80 16.68 0.78
CA LEU A 54 9.84 17.10 1.81
C LEU A 54 8.89 15.99 2.22
N LEU A 55 8.41 15.19 1.26
CA LEU A 55 7.29 14.27 1.44
C LEU A 55 7.66 12.83 1.10
N VAL A 56 7.06 11.90 1.82
CA VAL A 56 7.11 10.46 1.56
C VAL A 56 5.72 9.86 1.54
N LEU A 57 5.58 8.74 0.84
CA LEU A 57 4.36 7.96 0.78
C LEU A 57 4.35 6.89 1.87
N VAL A 58 3.33 6.91 2.70
CA VAL A 58 3.08 5.88 3.70
C VAL A 58 1.81 5.11 3.32
N THR A 59 1.93 3.80 3.23
CA THR A 59 0.80 2.88 3.09
C THR A 59 0.38 2.42 4.48
N ASP A 60 -0.84 2.77 4.89
CA ASP A 60 -1.38 2.44 6.22
C ASP A 60 -2.08 1.08 6.24
N HIS A 61 -2.93 0.84 5.25
CA HIS A 61 -3.81 -0.33 5.25
C HIS A 61 -4.04 -0.77 3.81
N CYS A 62 -3.64 -1.99 3.49
CA CYS A 62 -4.04 -2.64 2.25
C CYS A 62 -4.82 -3.90 2.57
N TRP A 63 -5.96 -4.10 1.91
CA TRP A 63 -6.80 -5.26 2.07
C TRP A 63 -7.38 -5.69 0.73
N ALA A 64 -7.64 -6.98 0.61
CA ALA A 64 -8.36 -7.56 -0.51
C ALA A 64 -9.83 -7.73 -0.18
N THR A 65 -10.67 -7.74 -1.21
CA THR A 65 -12.08 -8.11 -1.15
C THR A 65 -12.46 -9.00 -2.34
N ASP A 66 -13.58 -9.71 -2.23
CA ASP A 66 -14.15 -10.56 -3.28
C ASP A 66 -15.11 -9.82 -4.23
N GLN A 67 -15.22 -8.49 -4.08
CA GLN A 67 -16.11 -7.62 -4.84
C GLN A 67 -15.43 -6.27 -5.10
N PRO A 68 -15.81 -5.50 -6.14
CA PRO A 68 -15.16 -4.20 -6.42
C PRO A 68 -15.21 -3.18 -5.28
N SER A 69 -16.12 -3.35 -4.32
CA SER A 69 -16.32 -2.38 -3.25
C SER A 69 -15.24 -2.52 -2.16
N PRO A 70 -14.53 -1.43 -1.80
CA PRO A 70 -13.59 -1.42 -0.69
C PRO A 70 -14.26 -1.68 0.67
N SER A 71 -15.58 -1.55 0.76
CA SER A 71 -16.38 -1.81 1.97
C SER A 71 -17.08 -3.17 1.96
N ALA A 72 -16.76 -4.06 1.01
CA ALA A 72 -17.32 -5.41 0.96
C ALA A 72 -17.07 -6.16 2.29
N VAL A 73 -18.03 -7.03 2.63
CA VAL A 73 -18.03 -7.77 3.91
C VAL A 73 -16.87 -8.76 3.98
N ASN A 74 -16.61 -9.45 2.88
CA ASN A 74 -15.53 -10.41 2.77
C ASN A 74 -14.24 -9.66 2.45
N LYS A 75 -13.37 -9.54 3.47
CA LYS A 75 -12.13 -8.78 3.39
C LYS A 75 -10.97 -9.53 4.01
N TYR A 76 -9.78 -9.32 3.47
CA TYR A 76 -8.54 -9.93 3.96
C TYR A 76 -7.44 -8.87 4.04
N ASP A 77 -6.95 -8.61 5.26
CA ASP A 77 -5.93 -7.58 5.51
C ASP A 77 -4.54 -8.10 5.12
N LEU A 78 -3.86 -7.39 4.21
CA LEU A 78 -2.48 -7.68 3.79
C LEU A 78 -1.47 -6.84 4.56
N ILE A 79 -1.75 -5.53 4.65
CA ILE A 79 -0.98 -4.55 5.40
C ILE A 79 -1.94 -3.87 6.37
N LEU A 80 -1.61 -3.78 7.65
CA LEU A 80 -2.42 -3.09 8.66
C LEU A 80 -1.52 -2.24 9.56
N ASP A 81 -1.91 -0.98 9.76
CA ASP A 81 -1.14 0.04 10.49
C ASP A 81 0.31 0.14 9.98
N GLY A 82 0.48 0.05 8.66
CA GLY A 82 1.75 0.13 7.95
C GLY A 82 2.61 -1.14 7.99
N CYS A 83 2.12 -2.21 8.60
CA CYS A 83 2.86 -3.45 8.83
C CYS A 83 2.23 -4.67 8.17
N PRO A 84 3.02 -5.69 7.80
CA PRO A 84 2.48 -6.97 7.33
C PRO A 84 1.45 -7.55 8.32
N ALA A 85 0.22 -7.75 7.84
CA ALA A 85 -0.84 -8.46 8.53
C ALA A 85 -0.98 -9.89 8.01
N ASP A 86 -0.74 -10.08 6.72
CA ASP A 86 -0.62 -11.37 6.08
C ASP A 86 0.77 -12.00 6.36
N PRO A 87 0.88 -13.30 6.67
CA PRO A 87 2.15 -13.96 7.01
C PRO A 87 3.16 -14.04 5.86
N THR A 88 2.70 -13.95 4.61
CA THR A 88 3.54 -13.96 3.41
C THR A 88 3.91 -12.54 2.96
N ALA A 89 3.31 -11.53 3.60
CA ALA A 89 3.51 -10.16 3.21
C ALA A 89 4.84 -9.60 3.70
N VAL A 90 5.46 -8.80 2.83
CA VAL A 90 6.70 -8.06 3.11
C VAL A 90 6.58 -6.64 2.59
N THR A 91 7.21 -5.68 3.24
CA THR A 91 7.17 -4.26 2.85
C THR A 91 8.57 -3.72 2.58
N LYS A 92 8.72 -2.87 1.56
CA LYS A 92 9.93 -2.11 1.21
C LYS A 92 9.59 -0.63 1.05
N GLU A 93 10.49 0.24 1.49
CA GLU A 93 10.42 1.71 1.34
C GLU A 93 9.18 2.42 1.93
N ASN A 94 8.37 1.75 2.77
CA ASN A 94 7.18 2.36 3.36
C ASN A 94 7.55 3.53 4.29
N GLY A 95 7.19 4.76 3.90
CA GLY A 95 7.56 5.97 4.63
C GLY A 95 9.00 6.45 4.45
N LYS A 96 9.71 5.98 3.42
CA LYS A 96 11.08 6.41 3.10
C LYS A 96 11.16 7.27 1.84
N GLU A 97 10.38 6.89 0.83
CA GLU A 97 10.39 7.51 -0.49
C GLU A 97 8.98 7.96 -0.90
N THR A 98 8.88 8.64 -2.04
CA THR A 98 7.61 8.98 -2.71
C THR A 98 6.90 7.78 -3.34
N TYR A 99 7.49 6.60 -3.18
CA TYR A 99 6.94 5.31 -3.51
C TYR A 99 7.17 4.33 -2.37
N ASN A 100 6.39 3.27 -2.34
CA ASN A 100 6.66 2.10 -1.52
C ASN A 100 6.23 0.84 -2.27
N SER A 101 6.70 -0.31 -1.80
CA SER A 101 6.22 -1.58 -2.32
C SER A 101 5.96 -2.58 -1.21
N PHE A 102 5.06 -3.50 -1.46
CA PHE A 102 4.86 -4.66 -0.62
C PHE A 102 4.60 -5.88 -1.49
N ALA A 103 4.92 -7.06 -0.98
CA ALA A 103 4.57 -8.31 -1.64
C ALA A 103 3.60 -9.10 -0.77
N PHE A 104 2.91 -10.07 -1.37
CA PHE A 104 2.15 -11.10 -0.70
C PHE A 104 2.01 -12.30 -1.65
N ASN A 105 1.68 -13.48 -1.12
CA ASN A 105 1.37 -14.63 -1.94
C ASN A 105 -0.10 -14.58 -2.35
N MET A 106 -0.37 -14.79 -3.63
CA MET A 106 -1.71 -14.84 -4.19
C MET A 106 -2.53 -15.94 -3.51
N PHE A 107 -3.82 -15.67 -3.32
CA PHE A 107 -4.77 -16.58 -2.66
C PHE A 107 -6.11 -16.52 -3.39
N GLU A 108 -7.11 -17.23 -2.87
CA GLU A 108 -8.51 -17.15 -3.29
C GLU A 108 -9.41 -17.04 -2.07
N PHE A 109 -10.59 -16.44 -2.22
CA PHE A 109 -11.60 -16.45 -1.18
C PHE A 109 -12.34 -17.79 -1.20
N THR A 110 -12.51 -18.41 -0.02
CA THR A 110 -13.22 -19.70 0.11
C THR A 110 -14.74 -19.60 -0.14
N ARG A 111 -15.28 -18.38 -0.17
CA ARG A 111 -16.68 -18.06 -0.44
C ARG A 111 -16.73 -16.76 -1.24
N GLY A 112 -17.67 -16.64 -2.18
CA GLY A 112 -17.84 -15.46 -3.01
C GLY A 112 -17.36 -15.67 -4.45
N SER A 113 -16.85 -14.61 -5.06
CA SER A 113 -16.25 -14.64 -6.40
C SER A 113 -14.78 -15.08 -6.35
N ASN A 114 -14.26 -15.57 -7.47
CA ASN A 114 -12.82 -15.83 -7.66
C ASN A 114 -12.05 -14.55 -8.04
N GLU A 115 -12.75 -13.42 -8.15
CA GLU A 115 -12.15 -12.11 -8.38
C GLU A 115 -11.53 -11.57 -7.10
N ILE A 116 -10.38 -10.92 -7.23
CA ILE A 116 -9.71 -10.26 -6.11
C ILE A 116 -9.55 -8.79 -6.44
N TYR A 117 -10.07 -7.96 -5.54
CA TYR A 117 -9.93 -6.51 -5.58
C TYR A 117 -9.04 -6.09 -4.42
N LEU A 118 -7.93 -5.44 -4.72
CA LEU A 118 -7.00 -4.88 -3.75
C LEU A 118 -7.30 -3.40 -3.55
N HIS A 119 -7.37 -2.99 -2.28
CA HIS A 119 -7.59 -1.61 -1.87
C HIS A 119 -6.49 -1.19 -0.91
N CYS A 120 -5.98 0.03 -1.07
CA CYS A 120 -4.95 0.58 -0.20
C CYS A 120 -5.31 2.00 0.24
N LYS A 121 -5.25 2.23 1.55
CA LYS A 121 -5.23 3.56 2.17
C LYS A 121 -3.80 4.00 2.36
N VAL A 122 -3.50 5.19 1.87
CA VAL A 122 -2.19 5.83 1.94
C VAL A 122 -2.31 7.25 2.46
N HIS A 123 -1.23 7.80 2.99
CA HIS A 123 -1.12 9.21 3.32
C HIS A 123 0.28 9.74 2.98
N LEU A 124 0.38 11.05 2.87
CA LEU A 124 1.67 11.74 2.73
C LEU A 124 2.21 12.10 4.10
N CYS A 125 3.49 11.86 4.33
CA CYS A 125 4.18 12.22 5.56
C CYS A 125 5.31 13.21 5.28
N VAL A 126 5.40 14.25 6.12
CA VAL A 126 6.46 15.27 6.02
C VAL A 126 7.71 14.78 6.75
N LYS A 127 8.83 14.63 6.02
CA LYS A 127 10.10 14.09 6.55
C LYS A 127 10.66 14.89 7.74
N SER A 128 10.56 16.22 7.68
CA SER A 128 11.24 17.11 8.64
C SER A 128 10.57 17.18 10.02
N THR A 129 9.29 16.85 10.11
CA THR A 129 8.50 17.03 11.35
C THR A 129 8.02 15.73 11.96
N ASN A 130 8.05 14.62 11.21
CA ASN A 130 7.41 13.37 11.61
C ASN A 130 8.32 12.15 11.43
N LYS A 131 8.02 11.10 12.21
CA LYS A 131 8.56 9.76 11.96
C LYS A 131 7.60 9.05 11.01
N CYS A 132 7.99 8.94 9.74
CA CYS A 132 7.13 8.43 8.68
C CYS A 132 7.16 6.91 8.53
N GLU A 133 8.27 6.26 8.88
CA GLU A 133 8.39 4.81 8.80
C GLU A 133 7.51 4.11 9.87
N PRO A 134 6.64 3.17 9.48
CA PRO A 134 5.85 2.40 10.44
C PRO A 134 6.73 1.54 11.34
N ILE A 135 6.39 1.48 12.62
CA ILE A 135 7.07 0.62 13.60
C ILE A 135 6.28 -0.67 13.75
N CYS A 136 6.83 -1.78 13.23
CA CYS A 136 6.19 -3.08 13.28
C CYS A 136 6.64 -3.90 14.51
N PRO A 137 5.77 -4.13 15.51
CA PRO A 137 6.15 -4.87 16.70
C PRO A 137 6.32 -6.37 16.41
N VAL A 138 7.45 -6.93 16.87
CA VAL A 138 7.84 -8.34 16.62
C VAL A 138 6.99 -9.36 17.41
N LYS A 139 6.21 -8.93 18.42
CA LYS A 139 5.25 -9.79 19.17
C LYS A 139 3.99 -9.02 19.58
N ARG A 140 2.82 -9.64 19.31
CA ARG A 140 1.43 -9.29 19.70
C ARG A 140 1.06 -7.80 19.77
N ARG A 141 0.15 -7.40 18.86
CA ARG A 141 -0.68 -6.19 18.85
C ARG A 141 -0.78 -5.49 20.21
N ARG A 142 0.10 -4.54 20.49
CA ARG A 142 -0.37 -3.31 21.13
C ARG A 142 -1.23 -2.62 20.09
N ARG A 143 -2.46 -2.24 20.45
CA ARG A 143 -3.23 -1.28 19.65
C ARG A 143 -2.33 -0.05 19.50
N SER A 144 -1.77 0.16 18.31
CA SER A 144 -1.18 1.44 17.98
C SER A 144 -2.28 2.48 18.12
N VAL A 145 -1.92 3.68 18.56
CA VAL A 145 -2.83 4.81 18.43
C VAL A 145 -3.04 4.97 16.93
N ARG A 146 -4.26 4.74 16.45
CA ARG A 146 -4.62 5.01 15.06
C ARG A 146 -4.47 6.52 14.86
N PHE A 147 -3.41 6.93 14.21
CA PHE A 147 -3.33 8.28 13.68
C PHE A 147 -4.34 8.34 12.54
N GLN A 148 -5.49 8.94 12.83
CA GLN A 148 -6.44 9.31 11.78
C GLN A 148 -5.81 10.47 11.03
N HIS A 149 -5.32 10.18 9.82
CA HIS A 149 -4.96 11.21 8.88
C HIS A 149 -6.25 11.85 8.35
N ASP A 150 -6.31 13.19 8.32
CA ASP A 150 -7.54 13.93 8.04
C ASP A 150 -8.13 13.69 6.64
N SER A 151 -7.45 12.98 5.74
CA SER A 151 -7.97 12.44 4.47
C SER A 151 -6.99 11.44 3.84
N PRO A 152 -7.03 10.13 4.16
CA PRO A 152 -6.17 9.16 3.49
C PRO A 152 -6.60 8.98 2.03
N GLY A 153 -5.64 8.92 1.11
CA GLY A 153 -5.89 8.54 -0.28
C GLY A 153 -6.28 7.07 -0.36
N LEU A 154 -7.35 6.76 -1.10
CA LEU A 154 -7.76 5.38 -1.38
C LEU A 154 -7.49 5.07 -2.85
N ILE A 155 -6.72 4.02 -3.12
CA ILE A 155 -6.51 3.47 -4.46
C ILE A 155 -6.94 2.02 -4.49
N SER A 156 -7.41 1.56 -5.64
CA SER A 156 -7.89 0.19 -5.81
C SER A 156 -7.51 -0.36 -7.18
N MET A 157 -7.34 -1.67 -7.25
CA MET A 157 -7.19 -2.43 -8.49
C MET A 157 -7.85 -3.78 -8.33
N GLY A 158 -8.23 -4.41 -9.44
CA GLY A 158 -8.75 -5.76 -9.43
C GLY A 158 -8.18 -6.56 -10.60
N TRP A 159 -8.13 -7.86 -10.41
CA TRP A 159 -7.85 -8.82 -11.47
C TRP A 159 -8.91 -9.92 -11.42
N SER A 160 -9.34 -10.36 -12.60
CA SER A 160 -10.09 -11.60 -12.76
C SER A 160 -9.08 -12.74 -12.83
N SER A 161 -9.19 -13.71 -11.91
CA SER A 161 -8.47 -14.98 -12.03
C SER A 161 -8.99 -15.81 -13.21
#